data_AF-A0A9Q0RIN8-F1
#
_entry.id   AF-A0A9Q0RIN8-F1
#
_cell.length_a   1.000
_cell.length_b   1.000
_cell.length_c   1.000
_cell.angle_alpha   90.00
_cell.angle_beta   90.00
_cell.angle_gamma   90.00
#
_symmetry.space_group_name_H-M   'P 1'
#
loop_
_entity.id
_entity.type
_entity.pdbx_description
1 polymer ?
#
loop_
_entity_poly.entity_id
_entity_poly.type
_entity_poly.pdbx_seq_one_letter_code
_entity_poly.pdbx_strand_id
1 'polypeptide(L)'
;MLIALHQCFIDNFIYCKTGVNAIDDDINTIYTTELFHTAYWLNDTARHFNQSDYEQIDIMPMLAGYPDLPSWMMFYRRSHSPIVYFYGSPPKGEDGDIEIEMILIDRFTFNHTKDRLHYRILSKNETYKYEVQIKLFDIDLEDFIQQNRSKSMMDIFRRRLWRTNATIYLTNLYQPSKIGFSFPLDPTEKEGLVVRIGSVEPYTPELLKLEDETMVIRHRNPCPKRFRLTTAEYIFREHKFRVDWCGFRLHTVENVTKDE
;
A
#
# COMPACT_ATOMS: atom_id res chain seq x y z
N MET A 1 12.28 -42.90 12.14
CA MET A 1 13.19 -42.13 13.01
C MET A 1 14.27 -41.49 12.16
N LEU A 2 14.01 -40.27 11.66
CA LEU A 2 15.02 -39.25 11.37
C LEU A 2 14.27 -37.93 11.16
N ILE A 3 14.65 -36.96 11.99
CA ILE A 3 13.96 -35.71 12.28
C ILE A 3 14.41 -34.67 11.25
N ALA A 4 13.47 -34.08 10.49
CA ALA A 4 13.75 -32.87 9.72
C ALA A 4 13.72 -31.68 10.69
N LEU A 5 14.87 -31.03 10.84
CA LEU A 5 15.06 -29.87 11.70
C LEU A 5 14.21 -28.68 11.21
N HIS A 6 13.27 -28.29 12.06
CA HIS A 6 12.63 -26.98 12.03
C HIS A 6 13.62 -25.90 12.47
N GLN A 7 13.75 -24.84 11.67
CA GLN A 7 14.24 -23.56 12.16
C GLN A 7 13.35 -22.44 11.61
N CYS A 8 12.19 -22.23 12.23
CA CYS A 8 11.47 -20.97 12.18
C CYS A 8 12.09 -20.04 13.22
N PHE A 9 12.63 -18.89 12.79
CA PHE A 9 13.08 -17.84 13.70
C PHE A 9 11.91 -16.90 14.03
N ILE A 10 11.76 -16.64 15.33
CA ILE A 10 10.68 -15.89 15.97
C ILE A 10 10.98 -14.39 15.85
N ASP A 11 10.07 -13.62 15.24
CA ASP A 11 9.43 -12.46 15.89
C ASP A 11 8.33 -11.84 15.00
N ASN A 12 7.09 -12.09 15.43
CA ASN A 12 5.83 -11.40 15.11
C ASN A 12 5.38 -11.28 13.63
N PHE A 13 4.40 -12.15 13.31
CA PHE A 13 3.54 -12.23 12.13
C PHE A 13 4.20 -12.62 10.80
N ILE A 14 4.29 -13.93 10.57
CA ILE A 14 4.38 -14.52 9.23
C ILE A 14 3.37 -15.67 9.15
N TYR A 15 2.46 -15.60 8.18
CA TYR A 15 1.68 -16.76 7.73
C TYR A 15 2.63 -17.75 7.06
N CYS A 16 2.95 -18.85 7.74
CA CYS A 16 3.58 -20.01 7.10
C CYS A 16 2.47 -20.84 6.45
N LYS A 17 2.32 -20.81 5.13
CA LYS A 17 1.57 -21.85 4.42
C LYS A 17 2.50 -23.01 4.11
N THR A 18 2.32 -24.11 4.83
CA THR A 18 2.92 -25.40 4.51
C THR A 18 2.30 -25.92 3.22
N GLY A 19 3.13 -26.25 2.24
CA GLY A 19 2.69 -27.03 1.09
C GLY A 19 2.19 -28.39 1.54
N VAL A 20 0.95 -28.71 1.16
CA VAL A 20 0.38 -30.01 0.75
C VAL A 20 -1.13 -29.84 0.75
N ASN A 21 -1.74 -29.87 -0.44
CA ASN A 21 -3.17 -30.07 -0.73
C ASN A 21 -4.19 -29.61 0.33
N ALA A 22 -4.47 -28.31 0.35
CA ALA A 22 -5.73 -27.78 0.83
C ALA A 22 -6.14 -26.64 -0.10
N ILE A 23 -7.17 -26.89 -0.91
CA ILE A 23 -8.05 -25.82 -1.41
C ILE A 23 -8.80 -25.38 -0.17
N ASP A 24 -8.20 -24.48 0.60
CA ASP A 24 -8.92 -23.69 1.57
C ASP A 24 -9.00 -22.30 0.95
N ASP A 25 -10.21 -21.96 0.47
CA ASP A 25 -10.60 -20.62 0.08
C ASP A 25 -10.47 -19.71 1.32
N ASP A 26 -9.24 -19.30 1.62
CA ASP A 26 -8.97 -18.36 2.70
C ASP A 26 -9.59 -17.02 2.30
N ILE A 27 -10.79 -16.77 2.81
CA ILE A 27 -11.49 -15.50 2.64
C ILE A 27 -10.70 -14.42 3.39
N ASN A 28 -10.10 -13.50 2.64
CA ASN A 28 -9.36 -12.37 3.19
C ASN A 28 -10.34 -11.33 3.74
N THR A 29 -10.39 -11.16 5.06
CA THR A 29 -11.24 -10.12 5.66
C THR A 29 -10.54 -8.76 5.58
N ILE A 30 -11.19 -7.79 4.93
CA ILE A 30 -10.71 -6.41 4.78
C ILE A 30 -11.79 -5.43 5.26
N TYR A 31 -11.40 -4.19 5.56
CA TYR A 31 -12.31 -3.19 6.12
C TYR A 31 -12.47 -1.99 5.20
N THR A 32 -13.70 -1.47 5.11
CA THR A 32 -13.93 -0.21 4.41
C THR A 32 -13.07 0.90 5.00
N THR A 33 -12.58 1.82 4.16
CA THR A 33 -11.76 3.00 4.48
C THR A 33 -10.34 2.72 4.95
N GLU A 34 -10.00 1.45 5.20
CA GLU A 34 -8.68 1.02 5.64
C GLU A 34 -7.90 0.40 4.48
N LEU A 35 -6.63 0.76 4.38
CA LEU A 35 -5.71 0.16 3.44
C LEU A 35 -5.56 -1.33 3.75
N PHE A 36 -5.83 -2.17 2.76
CA PHE A 36 -5.39 -3.56 2.77
C PHE A 36 -4.25 -3.76 1.77
N HIS A 37 -3.51 -4.85 1.96
CA HIS A 37 -2.66 -5.41 0.93
C HIS A 37 -2.64 -6.94 1.01
N THR A 38 -2.67 -7.61 -0.13
CA THR A 38 -2.51 -9.07 -0.25
C THR A 38 -1.32 -9.33 -1.16
N ALA A 39 -0.36 -10.11 -0.67
CA ALA A 39 0.77 -10.57 -1.46
C ALA A 39 0.43 -11.89 -2.14
N TYR A 40 0.76 -11.99 -3.43
CA TYR A 40 0.60 -13.21 -4.23
C TYR A 40 1.95 -13.62 -4.82
N TRP A 41 2.34 -14.87 -4.62
CA TRP A 41 3.67 -15.39 -4.96
C TRP A 41 3.65 -16.15 -6.27
N LEU A 42 4.33 -15.62 -7.29
CA LEU A 42 4.35 -16.18 -8.64
C LEU A 42 5.19 -17.44 -8.77
N ASN A 43 6.09 -17.73 -7.83
CA ASN A 43 6.87 -18.97 -7.86
C ASN A 43 5.95 -20.20 -7.81
N ASP A 44 4.86 -20.12 -7.04
CA ASP A 44 3.90 -21.22 -6.93
C ASP A 44 3.12 -21.40 -8.25
N THR A 45 2.79 -20.30 -8.92
CA THR A 45 2.18 -20.28 -10.25
C THR A 45 3.13 -20.78 -11.34
N ALA A 46 4.41 -20.38 -11.30
CA ALA A 46 5.42 -20.79 -12.28
C ALA A 46 5.56 -22.32 -12.32
N ARG A 47 5.47 -22.99 -11.17
CA ARG A 47 5.44 -24.45 -11.11
C ARG A 47 4.27 -25.07 -11.87
N HIS A 48 3.10 -24.43 -11.92
CA HIS A 48 1.96 -24.92 -12.71
C HIS A 48 2.24 -24.91 -14.22
N PHE A 49 3.03 -23.94 -14.69
CA PHE A 49 3.47 -23.87 -16.09
C PHE A 49 4.69 -24.73 -16.39
N ASN A 50 5.18 -25.54 -15.42
CA ASN A 50 6.47 -26.23 -15.50
C ASN A 50 7.64 -25.29 -15.87
N GLN A 51 7.56 -24.01 -15.47
CA GLN A 51 8.58 -23.01 -15.74
C GLN A 51 9.28 -22.59 -14.44
N SER A 52 10.57 -22.26 -14.54
CA SER A 52 11.36 -21.73 -13.42
C SER A 52 11.34 -20.21 -13.34
N ASP A 53 10.90 -19.53 -14.40
CA ASP A 53 11.01 -18.08 -14.55
C ASP A 53 9.64 -17.41 -14.47
N TYR A 54 9.31 -16.90 -13.28
CA TYR A 54 8.07 -16.16 -13.02
C TYR A 54 8.00 -14.82 -13.76
N GLU A 55 9.13 -14.31 -14.28
CA GLU A 55 9.13 -13.07 -15.04
C GLU A 55 8.36 -13.24 -16.35
N GLN A 56 8.26 -14.45 -16.88
CA GLN A 56 7.58 -14.73 -18.14
C GLN A 56 6.05 -14.81 -18.02
N ILE A 57 5.52 -14.70 -16.80
CA ILE A 57 4.08 -14.74 -16.53
C ILE A 57 3.52 -13.32 -16.57
N ASP A 58 2.57 -13.06 -17.46
CA ASP A 58 1.70 -11.89 -17.39
C ASP A 58 0.47 -12.20 -16.53
N ILE A 59 -0.03 -11.17 -15.85
CA ILE A 59 -1.18 -11.27 -14.94
C ILE A 59 -2.21 -10.24 -15.34
N MET A 60 -3.44 -10.70 -15.52
CA MET A 60 -4.60 -9.87 -15.82
C MET A 60 -5.63 -10.08 -14.70
N PRO A 61 -5.63 -9.23 -13.67
CA PRO A 61 -6.60 -9.31 -12.60
C PRO A 61 -7.89 -8.56 -12.93
N MET A 62 -9.03 -9.09 -12.50
CA MET A 62 -10.35 -8.50 -12.70
C MET A 62 -11.31 -8.90 -11.58
N LEU A 63 -12.33 -8.09 -11.33
CA LEU A 63 -13.46 -8.51 -10.50
C LEU A 63 -14.24 -9.60 -11.23
N ALA A 64 -14.63 -10.68 -10.54
CA ALA A 64 -15.36 -11.79 -11.14
C ALA A 64 -16.62 -11.31 -11.88
N GLY A 65 -16.70 -11.61 -13.19
CA GLY A 65 -17.79 -11.18 -14.06
C GLY A 65 -17.66 -9.77 -14.66
N TYR A 66 -16.55 -9.08 -14.41
CA TYR A 66 -16.26 -7.73 -14.92
C TYR A 66 -14.89 -7.68 -15.62
N PRO A 67 -14.65 -6.70 -16.50
CA PRO A 67 -13.40 -6.62 -17.26
C PRO A 67 -12.22 -6.04 -16.47
N ASP A 68 -12.47 -5.36 -15.35
CA ASP A 68 -11.48 -4.61 -14.57
C ASP A 68 -11.62 -4.88 -13.07
N LEU A 69 -10.60 -4.47 -12.31
CA LEU A 69 -10.66 -4.40 -10.85
C LEU A 69 -11.66 -3.34 -10.36
N PRO A 70 -12.16 -3.46 -9.11
CA PRO A 70 -12.88 -2.36 -8.48
C PRO A 70 -12.04 -1.09 -8.49
N SER A 71 -12.68 0.08 -8.66
CA SER A 71 -11.99 1.37 -8.79
C SER A 71 -11.09 1.75 -7.61
N TRP A 72 -11.34 1.16 -6.44
CA TRP A 72 -10.58 1.35 -5.22
C TRP A 72 -9.43 0.34 -5.02
N MET A 73 -9.36 -0.70 -5.85
CA MET A 73 -8.33 -1.74 -5.80
C MET A 73 -7.33 -1.55 -6.94
N MET A 74 -6.05 -1.72 -6.60
CA MET A 74 -4.94 -1.62 -7.52
C MET A 74 -4.09 -2.88 -7.47
N PHE A 75 -3.46 -3.16 -8.60
CA PHE A 75 -2.47 -4.21 -8.75
C PHE A 75 -1.08 -3.58 -8.92
N TYR A 76 -0.09 -4.09 -8.21
CA TYR A 76 1.31 -3.66 -8.31
C TYR A 76 2.25 -4.85 -8.45
N ARG A 77 3.18 -4.74 -9.39
CA ARG A 77 4.29 -5.67 -9.58
C ARG A 77 5.57 -4.88 -9.82
N ARG A 78 6.58 -5.12 -9.01
CA ARG A 78 7.94 -4.63 -9.27
C ARG A 78 8.60 -5.51 -10.34
N SER A 79 9.41 -4.90 -11.20
CA SER A 79 10.27 -5.64 -12.14
C SER A 79 11.16 -6.63 -11.39
N HIS A 80 11.27 -7.86 -11.91
CA HIS A 80 12.06 -8.95 -11.33
C HIS A 80 11.68 -9.34 -9.88
N SER A 81 10.46 -9.00 -9.43
CA SER A 81 9.94 -9.50 -8.15
C SER A 81 9.04 -10.72 -8.39
N PRO A 82 9.20 -11.81 -7.61
CA PRO A 82 8.30 -12.95 -7.64
C PRO A 82 6.98 -12.69 -6.91
N ILE A 83 6.81 -11.49 -6.35
CA ILE A 83 5.64 -11.11 -5.56
C ILE A 83 4.87 -10.03 -6.30
N VAL A 84 3.56 -10.18 -6.28
CA VAL A 84 2.63 -9.14 -6.72
C VAL A 84 1.71 -8.76 -5.58
N TYR A 85 1.24 -7.51 -5.61
CA TYR A 85 0.41 -6.95 -4.55
C TYR A 85 -0.94 -6.49 -5.11
N PHE A 86 -1.99 -6.95 -4.45
CA PHE A 86 -3.31 -6.34 -4.51
C PHE A 86 -3.44 -5.41 -3.31
N TYR A 87 -3.81 -4.16 -3.53
CA TYR A 87 -3.89 -3.17 -2.45
C TYR A 87 -4.92 -2.10 -2.78
N GLY A 88 -5.33 -1.36 -1.77
CA GLY A 88 -6.31 -0.29 -1.91
C GLY A 88 -7.14 -0.16 -0.66
N SER A 89 -8.28 0.53 -0.77
CA SER A 89 -9.15 0.80 0.37
C SER A 89 -10.60 0.86 -0.10
N PRO A 90 -11.44 -0.14 0.23
CA PRO A 90 -12.85 -0.13 -0.14
C PRO A 90 -13.53 1.14 0.40
N PRO A 91 -14.28 1.90 -0.41
CA PRO A 91 -14.98 3.07 0.08
C PRO A 91 -16.11 2.66 1.04
N LYS A 92 -16.66 3.64 1.75
CA LYS A 92 -17.82 3.41 2.63
C LYS A 92 -19.02 2.97 1.80
N GLY A 93 -19.70 1.90 2.22
CA GLY A 93 -20.87 1.35 1.53
C GLY A 93 -20.55 0.23 0.53
N GLU A 94 -19.27 -0.12 0.35
CA GLU A 94 -18.83 -1.33 -0.36
C GLU A 94 -18.59 -2.45 0.66
N ASP A 95 -19.64 -2.97 1.28
CA ASP A 95 -19.58 -4.15 2.15
C ASP A 95 -20.09 -5.41 1.44
N GLY A 96 -19.56 -6.57 1.83
CA GLY A 96 -19.91 -7.86 1.24
C GLY A 96 -18.71 -8.66 0.74
N ASP A 97 -19.00 -9.80 0.13
CA ASP A 97 -17.99 -10.71 -0.39
C ASP A 97 -17.73 -10.43 -1.88
N ILE A 98 -16.46 -10.33 -2.25
CA ILE A 98 -16.02 -10.18 -3.65
C ILE A 98 -14.98 -11.24 -4.01
N GLU A 99 -14.92 -11.58 -5.30
CA GLU A 99 -13.93 -12.50 -5.87
C GLU A 99 -13.12 -11.76 -6.94
N ILE A 100 -11.80 -11.77 -6.80
CA ILE A 100 -10.88 -11.27 -7.83
C ILE A 100 -10.37 -12.48 -8.61
N GLU A 101 -10.66 -12.52 -9.90
CA GLU A 101 -10.12 -13.50 -10.82
C GLU A 101 -8.80 -12.99 -11.41
N MET A 102 -7.80 -13.86 -11.49
CA MET A 102 -6.52 -13.59 -12.11
C MET A 102 -6.32 -14.55 -13.27
N ILE A 103 -6.17 -14.00 -14.48
CA ILE A 103 -5.71 -14.77 -15.64
C ILE A 103 -4.20 -14.66 -15.69
N LEU A 104 -3.52 -15.80 -15.63
CA LEU A 104 -2.07 -15.92 -15.65
C LEU A 104 -1.70 -16.48 -17.00
N ILE A 105 -0.83 -15.79 -17.74
CA ILE A 105 -0.49 -16.13 -19.14
C ILE A 105 1.03 -16.23 -19.25
N ASP A 106 1.52 -17.34 -19.77
CA ASP A 106 2.91 -17.46 -20.20
C ASP A 106 3.11 -16.67 -21.50
N ARG A 107 4.02 -15.70 -21.49
CA ARG A 107 4.29 -14.80 -22.62
C ARG A 107 4.82 -15.49 -23.87
N PHE A 108 5.44 -16.66 -23.74
CA PHE A 108 6.05 -17.40 -24.85
C PHE A 108 5.14 -18.49 -25.37
N THR A 109 4.52 -19.27 -24.48
CA THR A 109 3.69 -20.40 -24.88
C THR A 109 2.22 -20.02 -25.08
N PHE A 110 1.80 -18.86 -24.57
CA PHE A 110 0.41 -18.42 -24.49
C PHE A 110 -0.50 -19.38 -23.72
N ASN A 111 0.07 -20.35 -23.00
CA ASN A 111 -0.67 -21.16 -22.04
C ASN A 111 -1.18 -20.26 -20.94
N HIS A 112 -2.42 -20.48 -20.52
CA HIS A 112 -3.02 -19.69 -19.47
C HIS A 112 -3.65 -20.59 -18.41
N THR A 113 -3.68 -20.07 -17.18
CA THR A 113 -4.45 -20.63 -16.08
C THR A 113 -5.21 -19.51 -15.39
N LYS A 114 -6.16 -19.88 -14.55
CA LYS A 114 -6.91 -18.95 -13.71
C LYS A 114 -6.66 -19.25 -12.26
N ASP A 115 -6.61 -18.20 -11.46
CA ASP A 115 -6.57 -18.29 -10.01
C ASP A 115 -7.50 -17.23 -9.41
N ARG A 116 -7.86 -17.36 -8.13
CA ARG A 116 -8.90 -16.57 -7.49
C ARG A 116 -8.47 -16.11 -6.11
N LEU A 117 -8.86 -14.89 -5.76
CA LEU A 117 -8.73 -14.32 -4.42
C LEU A 117 -10.10 -13.94 -3.90
N HIS A 118 -10.44 -14.48 -2.74
CA HIS A 118 -11.70 -14.18 -2.07
C HIS A 118 -11.49 -13.12 -0.99
N TYR A 119 -12.36 -12.12 -0.97
CA TYR A 119 -12.36 -11.05 0.02
C TYR A 119 -13.72 -10.93 0.67
N ARG A 120 -13.73 -10.71 1.99
CA ARG A 120 -14.89 -10.28 2.76
C ARG A 120 -14.68 -8.87 3.25
N ILE A 121 -15.47 -7.94 2.74
CA ILE A 121 -15.38 -6.53 3.09
C ILE A 121 -16.35 -6.23 4.22
N LEU A 122 -15.81 -5.78 5.35
CA LEU A 122 -16.58 -5.40 6.52
C LEU A 122 -16.60 -3.88 6.68
N SER A 123 -17.76 -3.33 7.01
CA SER A 123 -17.88 -1.92 7.37
C SER A 123 -17.10 -1.62 8.65
N LYS A 124 -16.27 -0.58 8.60
CA LYS A 124 -15.56 -0.07 9.78
C LYS A 124 -16.50 0.84 10.58
N ASN A 125 -16.71 0.54 11.86
CA ASN A 125 -17.66 1.27 12.71
C ASN A 125 -17.34 2.76 12.84
N GLU A 126 -16.07 3.10 13.10
CA GLU A 126 -15.59 4.48 13.18
C GLU A 126 -14.61 4.76 12.03
N THR A 127 -15.06 5.61 11.10
CA THR A 127 -14.26 6.05 9.96
C THR A 127 -13.50 7.34 10.28
N TYR A 128 -12.34 7.52 9.67
CA TYR A 128 -11.54 8.72 9.84
C TYR A 128 -12.31 9.98 9.43
N LYS A 129 -12.03 11.09 10.10
CA LYS A 129 -12.54 12.43 9.76
C LYS A 129 -11.44 13.37 9.28
N TYR A 130 -10.21 13.09 9.74
CA TYR A 130 -9.01 13.84 9.47
C TYR A 130 -8.00 12.90 8.82
N GLU A 131 -7.49 13.28 7.66
CA GLU A 131 -6.52 12.50 6.91
C GLU A 131 -5.29 13.35 6.63
N VAL A 132 -4.12 12.73 6.69
CA VAL A 132 -2.85 13.32 6.27
C VAL A 132 -2.38 12.59 5.03
N GLN A 133 -2.02 13.34 4.00
CA GLN A 133 -1.31 12.84 2.84
C GLN A 133 0.16 13.24 2.93
N ILE A 134 1.06 12.28 2.73
CA ILE A 134 2.50 12.50 2.66
C ILE A 134 3.07 11.74 1.47
N LYS A 135 3.98 12.37 0.71
CA LYS A 135 4.70 11.71 -0.37
C LYS A 135 6.13 11.41 0.07
N LEU A 136 6.62 10.24 -0.27
CA LEU A 136 7.95 9.76 0.02
C LEU A 136 8.75 9.66 -1.29
N PHE A 137 10.00 10.08 -1.25
CA PHE A 137 10.96 9.85 -2.32
C PHE A 137 11.61 8.48 -2.16
N ASP A 138 11.99 7.89 -3.29
CA ASP A 138 12.97 6.80 -3.35
C ASP A 138 12.57 5.56 -2.52
N ILE A 139 11.27 5.29 -2.48
CA ILE A 139 10.66 4.11 -1.88
C ILE A 139 9.47 3.72 -2.74
N ASP A 140 9.27 2.43 -2.95
CA ASP A 140 8.10 1.92 -3.66
C ASP A 140 7.19 1.13 -2.72
N LEU A 141 6.06 0.63 -3.26
CA LEU A 141 5.05 -0.08 -2.47
C LEU A 141 5.60 -1.35 -1.80
N GLU A 142 6.39 -2.14 -2.52
CA GLU A 142 6.94 -3.40 -2.02
C GLU A 142 7.93 -3.16 -0.87
N ASP A 143 8.82 -2.18 -1.00
CA ASP A 143 9.72 -1.79 0.10
C ASP A 143 8.96 -1.28 1.33
N PHE A 144 7.91 -0.51 1.10
CA PHE A 144 7.11 0.05 2.18
C PHE A 144 6.38 -1.04 2.99
N ILE A 145 5.88 -2.06 2.30
CA ILE A 145 5.18 -3.20 2.90
C ILE A 145 6.16 -4.18 3.56
N GLN A 146 7.18 -4.67 2.84
CA GLN A 146 8.04 -5.77 3.33
C GLN A 146 9.00 -5.34 4.44
N GLN A 147 9.54 -4.12 4.40
CA GLN A 147 10.58 -3.69 5.35
C GLN A 147 10.00 -3.10 6.65
N ASN A 148 8.74 -3.43 7.00
CA ASN A 148 8.03 -2.87 8.16
C ASN A 148 8.01 -1.32 8.19
N ARG A 149 8.15 -0.66 7.03
CA ARG A 149 8.18 0.81 6.95
C ARG A 149 6.82 1.39 7.28
N SER A 150 5.74 0.70 6.92
CA SER A 150 4.37 1.05 7.33
C SER A 150 4.26 1.24 8.84
N LYS A 151 4.79 0.31 9.63
CA LYS A 151 4.80 0.41 11.10
C LYS A 151 5.61 1.61 11.59
N SER A 152 6.81 1.84 11.06
CA SER A 152 7.63 3.00 11.42
C SER A 152 6.94 4.33 11.07
N MET A 153 6.27 4.39 9.91
CA MET A 153 5.50 5.55 9.51
C MET A 153 4.35 5.81 10.50
N MET A 154 3.57 4.77 10.81
CA MET A 154 2.48 4.86 11.78
C MET A 154 2.98 5.26 13.18
N ASP A 155 4.15 4.78 13.62
CA ASP A 155 4.74 5.14 14.90
C ASP A 155 5.17 6.62 14.95
N ILE A 156 5.71 7.18 13.85
CA ILE A 156 5.99 8.62 13.76
C ILE A 156 4.71 9.42 13.98
N PHE A 157 3.65 9.09 13.25
CA PHE A 157 2.38 9.81 13.35
C PHE A 157 1.77 9.66 14.74
N ARG A 158 1.69 8.45 15.27
CA ARG A 158 1.10 8.17 16.58
C ARG A 158 1.86 8.88 17.71
N ARG A 159 3.19 8.75 17.75
CA ARG A 159 3.99 9.17 18.91
C ARG A 159 4.49 10.61 18.82
N ARG A 160 4.66 11.16 17.62
CA ARG A 160 5.36 12.45 17.44
C ARG A 160 4.50 13.54 16.82
N LEU A 161 3.50 13.20 16.01
CA LEU A 161 2.66 14.19 15.33
C LEU A 161 1.27 14.29 15.98
N TRP A 162 0.50 13.20 16.03
CA TRP A 162 -0.83 13.20 16.65
C TRP A 162 -0.78 13.18 18.18
N ARG A 163 0.28 12.64 18.79
CA ARG A 163 0.63 12.68 20.25
C ARG A 163 -0.51 12.39 21.23
N THR A 164 -1.57 11.78 20.75
CA THR A 164 -2.78 11.42 21.49
C THR A 164 -2.89 9.91 21.41
N ASN A 165 -3.73 9.31 22.25
CA ASN A 165 -4.14 7.92 22.06
C ASN A 165 -5.07 7.77 20.84
N ALA A 166 -4.84 8.58 19.80
CA ALA A 166 -5.61 8.60 18.56
C ALA A 166 -5.52 7.25 17.88
N THR A 167 -6.69 6.74 17.52
CA THR A 167 -6.82 5.60 16.62
C THR A 167 -6.50 6.08 15.22
N ILE A 168 -5.27 5.78 14.78
CA ILE A 168 -4.80 6.08 13.42
C ILE A 168 -4.55 4.80 12.63
N TYR A 169 -4.83 4.84 11.33
CA TYR A 169 -4.61 3.74 10.39
C TYR A 169 -4.27 4.27 9.00
N LEU A 170 -3.69 3.42 8.16
CA LEU A 170 -3.45 3.75 6.76
C LEU A 170 -4.78 3.73 6.02
N THR A 171 -5.11 4.82 5.35
CA THR A 171 -6.35 4.96 4.60
C THR A 171 -6.14 4.78 3.11
N ASN A 172 -4.93 5.00 2.59
CA ASN A 172 -4.59 4.64 1.22
C ASN A 172 -3.07 4.65 0.95
N LEU A 173 -2.68 4.00 -0.14
CA LEU A 173 -1.36 4.09 -0.77
C LEU A 173 -1.56 4.35 -2.24
N TYR A 174 -0.77 5.27 -2.80
CA TYR A 174 -0.78 5.54 -4.23
C TYR A 174 0.62 5.59 -4.80
N GLN A 175 0.76 5.06 -6.01
CA GLN A 175 1.87 5.44 -6.88
C GLN A 175 1.72 6.91 -7.27
N PRO A 176 2.77 7.75 -7.14
CA PRO A 176 2.69 9.17 -7.45
C PRO A 176 2.09 9.50 -8.83
N SER A 177 2.42 8.72 -9.86
CA SER A 177 1.92 8.85 -11.23
C SER A 177 0.40 8.71 -11.35
N LYS A 178 -0.23 7.88 -10.51
CA LYS A 178 -1.69 7.66 -10.50
C LYS A 178 -2.46 8.89 -10.01
N ILE A 179 -1.82 9.79 -9.27
CA ILE A 179 -2.44 11.00 -8.71
C ILE A 179 -1.81 12.28 -9.26
N GLY A 180 -1.15 12.20 -10.43
CA GLY A 180 -0.68 13.37 -11.17
C GLY A 180 0.66 13.96 -10.71
N PHE A 181 1.42 13.29 -9.85
CA PHE A 181 2.80 13.71 -9.58
C PHE A 181 3.72 13.29 -10.73
N SER A 182 4.69 14.14 -11.04
CA SER A 182 5.71 13.84 -12.05
C SER A 182 6.67 12.73 -11.57
N PHE A 183 7.14 11.93 -12.53
CA PHE A 183 8.23 10.98 -12.30
C PHE A 183 9.51 11.70 -11.87
N PRO A 184 10.38 11.03 -11.08
CA PRO A 184 11.72 11.52 -10.83
C PRO A 184 12.47 11.82 -12.13
N LEU A 185 13.25 12.90 -12.13
CA LEU A 185 14.13 13.25 -13.26
C LEU A 185 15.31 12.28 -13.38
N ASP A 186 15.71 11.67 -12.27
CA ASP A 186 16.79 10.69 -12.21
C ASP A 186 16.20 9.28 -12.40
N PRO A 187 16.54 8.55 -13.48
CA PRO A 187 16.00 7.22 -13.72
C PRO A 187 16.47 6.17 -12.72
N THR A 188 17.48 6.48 -11.91
CA THR A 188 17.97 5.57 -10.84
C THR A 188 17.15 5.70 -9.56
N GLU A 189 16.39 6.79 -9.39
CA GLU A 189 15.52 6.97 -8.25
C GLU A 189 14.18 6.29 -8.47
N LYS A 190 13.65 5.67 -7.41
CA LYS A 190 12.29 5.13 -7.43
C LYS A 190 11.27 6.26 -7.50
N GLU A 191 10.13 5.97 -8.13
CA GLU A 191 9.01 6.91 -8.31
C GLU A 191 8.59 7.60 -7.00
N GLY A 192 8.67 6.85 -5.90
CA GLY A 192 8.18 7.26 -4.60
C GLY A 192 6.85 6.60 -4.28
N LEU A 193 6.30 6.95 -3.12
CA LEU A 193 5.03 6.43 -2.64
C LEU A 193 4.26 7.54 -1.93
N VAL A 194 2.97 7.67 -2.22
CA VAL A 194 2.09 8.57 -1.49
C VAL A 194 1.32 7.74 -0.48
N VAL A 195 1.39 8.16 0.78
CA VAL A 195 0.79 7.49 1.92
C VAL A 195 -0.29 8.39 2.50
N ARG A 196 -1.48 7.83 2.74
CA ARG A 196 -2.55 8.50 3.46
C ARG A 196 -2.83 7.82 4.80
N ILE A 197 -2.99 8.64 5.83
CA ILE A 197 -3.17 8.19 7.21
C ILE A 197 -4.37 8.93 7.78
N GLY A 198 -5.36 8.17 8.23
CA GLY A 198 -6.61 8.67 8.80
C GLY A 198 -6.61 8.62 10.31
N SER A 199 -7.36 9.55 10.91
CA SER A 199 -7.67 9.63 12.33
C SER A 199 -9.12 10.07 12.52
N VAL A 200 -9.74 9.59 13.60
CA VAL A 200 -11.00 10.16 14.12
C VAL A 200 -10.76 11.44 14.92
N GLU A 201 -9.56 11.57 15.49
CA GLU A 201 -9.14 12.70 16.32
C GLU A 201 -8.71 13.89 15.45
N PRO A 202 -8.97 15.14 15.88
CA PRO A 202 -8.57 16.33 15.16
C PRO A 202 -7.05 16.50 15.07
N TYR A 203 -6.61 17.34 14.13
CA TYR A 203 -5.20 17.67 13.97
C TYR A 203 -4.63 18.35 15.21
N THR A 204 -3.43 17.96 15.58
CA THR A 204 -2.66 18.62 16.63
C THR A 204 -2.03 19.93 16.15
N PRO A 205 -1.62 20.82 17.07
CA PRO A 205 -0.84 22.01 16.72
C PRO A 205 0.42 21.68 15.92
N GLU A 206 1.06 20.53 16.17
CA GLU A 206 2.23 20.08 15.41
C GLU A 206 1.89 19.79 13.94
N LEU A 207 0.76 19.16 13.65
CA LEU A 207 0.31 18.87 12.30
C LEU A 207 -0.13 20.15 11.56
N LEU A 208 -0.84 21.04 12.25
CA LEU A 208 -1.25 22.33 11.69
C LEU A 208 -0.05 23.22 11.36
N LYS A 209 0.93 23.29 12.28
CA LYS A 209 2.18 24.00 12.02
C LYS A 209 2.95 23.41 10.85
N LEU A 210 2.95 22.08 10.71
CA LEU A 210 3.62 21.41 9.60
C LEU A 210 2.94 21.74 8.26
N GLU A 211 1.60 21.79 8.23
CA GLU A 211 0.86 22.27 7.05
C GLU A 211 1.28 23.70 6.67
N ASP A 212 1.30 24.63 7.63
CA ASP A 212 1.73 26.02 7.40
C ASP A 212 3.15 26.14 6.83
N GLU A 213 4.10 25.36 7.37
CA GLU A 213 5.48 25.32 6.88
C GLU A 213 5.56 24.81 5.42
N THR A 214 4.74 23.81 5.08
CA THR A 214 4.73 23.20 3.75
C THR A 214 4.00 24.03 2.69
N MET A 215 3.03 24.87 3.08
CA MET A 215 2.27 25.72 2.16
C MET A 215 3.18 26.64 1.34
N VAL A 216 4.25 27.16 1.94
CA VAL A 216 5.20 28.09 1.30
C VAL A 216 5.98 27.42 0.14
N ILE A 217 6.17 26.10 0.20
CA ILE A 217 6.99 25.34 -0.76
C ILE A 217 6.16 24.47 -1.71
N ARG A 218 4.84 24.40 -1.51
CA ARG A 218 3.90 23.56 -2.24
C ARG A 218 3.98 23.68 -3.77
N HIS A 219 4.25 24.89 -4.27
CA HIS A 219 4.30 25.20 -5.70
C HIS A 219 5.68 24.99 -6.34
N ARG A 220 6.68 24.55 -5.57
CA ARG A 220 8.02 24.31 -6.12
C ARG A 220 8.04 23.04 -6.97
N ASN A 221 8.44 23.19 -8.23
CA ASN A 221 8.66 22.08 -9.14
C ASN A 221 10.05 22.21 -9.81
N PRO A 222 11.01 21.30 -9.56
CA PRO A 222 10.90 20.12 -8.70
C PRO A 222 10.87 20.47 -7.20
N CYS A 223 10.28 19.61 -6.39
CA CYS A 223 10.31 19.79 -4.94
C CYS A 223 11.75 19.65 -4.40
N PRO A 224 12.22 20.52 -3.48
CA PRO A 224 13.59 20.44 -2.99
C PRO A 224 13.85 19.17 -2.15
N LYS A 225 14.89 18.40 -2.49
CA LYS A 225 15.16 17.08 -1.86
C LYS A 225 16.08 17.06 -0.65
N ARG A 226 16.93 18.09 -0.45
CA ARG A 226 18.08 18.03 0.48
C ARG A 226 18.08 19.11 1.57
N PHE A 227 17.04 19.93 1.62
CA PHE A 227 16.96 21.02 2.60
C PHE A 227 16.12 20.59 3.80
N ARG A 228 16.45 21.05 5.01
CA ARG A 228 15.57 20.91 6.17
C ARG A 228 14.40 21.87 5.97
N LEU A 229 13.42 21.40 5.19
CA LEU A 229 12.30 22.23 4.73
C LEU A 229 11.28 22.47 5.84
N THR A 230 11.17 21.54 6.79
CA THR A 230 10.20 21.60 7.88
C THR A 230 10.86 21.28 9.22
N THR A 231 10.18 21.66 10.29
CA THR A 231 10.57 21.32 11.66
C THR A 231 10.44 19.82 11.95
N ALA A 232 9.60 19.10 11.21
CA ALA A 232 9.37 17.66 11.38
C ALA A 232 10.36 16.76 10.59
N GLU A 233 11.13 17.31 9.63
CA GLU A 233 12.05 16.54 8.76
C GLU A 233 12.97 15.56 9.52
N TYR A 234 13.53 15.99 10.64
CA TYR A 234 14.45 15.15 11.41
C TYR A 234 13.79 13.84 11.90
N ILE A 235 12.50 13.89 12.26
CA ILE A 235 11.75 12.73 12.78
C ILE A 235 11.62 11.65 11.70
N PHE A 236 11.40 12.06 10.45
CA PHE A 236 11.30 11.16 9.30
C PHE A 236 12.67 10.62 8.89
N ARG A 237 13.71 11.46 8.89
CA ARG A 237 15.08 11.04 8.57
C ARG A 237 15.65 10.06 9.59
N GLU A 238 15.34 10.20 10.88
CA GLU A 238 15.68 9.22 11.93
C GLU A 238 15.18 7.81 11.58
N HIS A 239 14.05 7.72 10.89
CA HIS A 239 13.45 6.46 10.43
C HIS A 239 13.78 6.15 8.96
N LYS A 240 14.79 6.83 8.39
CA LYS A 240 15.24 6.66 6.99
C LYS A 240 14.14 6.90 5.96
N PHE A 241 13.23 7.83 6.22
CA PHE A 241 12.30 8.35 5.22
C PHE A 241 12.82 9.64 4.60
N ARG A 242 12.70 9.75 3.28
CA ARG A 242 12.93 10.99 2.52
C ARG A 242 11.56 11.52 2.10
N VAL A 243 11.14 12.66 2.65
CA VAL A 243 9.79 13.18 2.43
C VAL A 243 9.79 14.26 1.34
N ASP A 244 8.81 14.17 0.44
CA ASP A 244 8.44 15.25 -0.47
C ASP A 244 7.43 16.16 0.23
N TRP A 245 7.97 17.22 0.85
CA TRP A 245 7.15 18.19 1.60
C TRP A 245 6.22 19.02 0.72
N CYS A 246 6.48 19.13 -0.59
CA CYS A 246 5.58 19.82 -1.50
C CYS A 246 4.28 19.02 -1.71
N GLY A 247 4.32 17.70 -1.46
CA GLY A 247 3.17 16.79 -1.51
C GLY A 247 2.39 16.64 -0.20
N PHE A 248 2.82 17.26 0.91
CA PHE A 248 2.15 17.14 2.21
C PHE A 248 0.80 17.89 2.23
N ARG A 249 -0.27 17.24 2.66
CA ARG A 249 -1.62 17.84 2.76
C ARG A 249 -2.36 17.33 3.98
N LEU A 250 -3.22 18.18 4.53
CA LEU A 250 -4.27 17.81 5.47
C LEU A 250 -5.63 17.80 4.74
N HIS A 251 -6.41 16.73 4.89
CA HIS A 251 -7.74 16.56 4.32
C HIS A 251 -8.80 16.27 5.40
N THR A 252 -9.88 17.06 5.42
CA THR A 252 -11.06 16.78 6.23
C THR A 252 -12.17 16.18 5.37
N VAL A 253 -12.84 15.14 5.87
CA VAL A 253 -13.88 14.41 5.14
C VAL A 253 -15.14 15.27 4.88
N GLU A 254 -15.28 16.42 5.55
CA GLU A 254 -16.39 17.36 5.36
C GLU A 254 -16.39 18.11 4.01
N ASN A 255 -15.34 17.94 3.18
CA ASN A 255 -15.17 18.69 1.92
C ASN A 255 -15.40 17.87 0.62
N VAL A 256 -15.96 16.66 0.66
CA VAL A 256 -16.14 15.83 -0.56
C VAL A 256 -17.54 15.95 -1.20
N THR A 257 -18.38 16.89 -0.75
CA THR A 257 -19.72 17.12 -1.37
C THR A 257 -19.78 18.29 -2.36
N LYS A 258 -18.64 18.78 -2.84
CA LYS A 258 -18.58 19.72 -3.96
C LYS A 258 -17.45 19.33 -4.89
N ASP A 259 -17.77 18.47 -5.85
CA ASP A 259 -17.46 18.65 -7.26
C ASP A 259 -17.89 17.33 -7.94
N GLU A 260 -19.05 17.40 -8.59
CA GLU A 260 -19.58 16.39 -9.53
C GLU A 260 -18.64 16.19 -10.72
#